data_AF-A0A7S2ASV1-F1
#
_entry.id   AF-A0A7S2ASV1-F1
#
_cell.length_a   1.000
_cell.length_b   1.000
_cell.length_c   1.000
_cell.angle_alpha   90.00
_cell.angle_beta   90.00
_cell.angle_gamma   90.00
#
_symmetry.space_group_name_H-M   'P 1'
#
loop_
_entity.id
_entity.type
_entity.pdbx_description
1 polymer ?
#
loop_
_entity_poly.entity_id
_entity_poly.type
_entity_poly.pdbx_seq_one_letter_code
_entity_poly.pdbx_strand_id
1 'polypeptide(L)'
;DDSASHFDKNRLSIAKAEKAGNLAQMEEAIRRAEKAGMSAEEVKAAWLRLQSRQEERQSQHKIHSAEREGNVAKLAKAIQHGKDVGIDPDVLDEAKNVASSLVKQKIAEKRQAVMQKHAA
;
A
#
# COMPACT_ATOMS: atom_id res chain seq x y z
N ASP A 1 14.61 -8.30 37.94
CA ASP A 1 13.89 -9.19 37.01
C ASP A 1 12.80 -8.53 36.17
N ASP A 2 12.48 -7.23 36.34
CA ASP A 2 11.40 -6.58 35.56
C ASP A 2 11.74 -6.27 34.09
N SER A 3 13.02 -6.21 33.71
CA SER A 3 13.44 -5.82 32.36
C SER A 3 12.92 -6.75 31.27
N ALA A 4 12.87 -8.06 31.53
CA ALA A 4 12.34 -9.06 30.60
C ALA A 4 10.83 -8.83 30.31
N SER A 5 10.07 -8.50 31.36
CA SER A 5 8.63 -8.20 31.26
C SER A 5 8.34 -6.97 30.39
N HIS A 6 9.22 -5.97 30.40
CA HIS A 6 9.07 -4.76 29.59
C HIS A 6 9.34 -5.01 28.10
N PHE A 7 10.34 -5.81 27.75
CA PHE A 7 10.64 -6.13 26.35
C PHE A 7 9.51 -6.94 25.69
N ASP A 8 8.95 -7.92 26.39
CA ASP A 8 7.85 -8.73 25.85
C ASP A 8 6.57 -7.90 25.66
N LYS A 9 6.29 -6.95 26.54
CA LYS A 9 5.19 -5.99 26.36
C LYS A 9 5.38 -5.11 25.12
N ASN A 10 6.61 -4.66 24.86
CA ASN A 10 6.93 -3.85 23.69
C ASN A 10 6.83 -4.66 22.39
N ARG A 11 7.38 -5.88 22.35
CA ARG A 11 7.22 -6.81 21.21
C ARG A 11 5.75 -7.09 20.91
N LEU A 12 4.96 -7.37 21.95
CA LEU A 12 3.53 -7.60 21.81
C LEU A 12 2.79 -6.35 21.29
N SER A 13 3.19 -5.16 21.74
CA SER A 13 2.59 -3.89 21.27
C SER A 13 2.88 -3.63 19.79
N ILE A 14 4.13 -3.87 19.34
CA ILE A 14 4.51 -3.77 17.93
C ILE A 14 3.69 -4.76 17.11
N ALA A 15 3.63 -6.03 17.51
CA ALA A 15 2.89 -7.07 16.79
C ALA A 15 1.38 -6.78 16.72
N LYS A 16 0.79 -6.25 17.79
CA LYS A 16 -0.63 -5.82 17.81
C LYS A 16 -0.88 -4.67 16.85
N ALA A 17 -0.04 -3.65 16.86
CA ALA A 17 -0.17 -2.49 15.97
C ALA A 17 0.02 -2.89 14.50
N GLU A 18 0.98 -3.78 14.22
CA GLU A 18 1.22 -4.34 12.89
C GLU A 18 -0.01 -5.14 12.40
N LYS A 19 -0.55 -6.04 13.23
CA LYS A 19 -1.76 -6.81 12.90
C LYS A 19 -2.99 -5.92 12.69
N ALA A 20 -3.09 -4.82 13.43
CA ALA A 20 -4.17 -3.85 13.28
C ALA A 20 -3.98 -2.89 12.09
N GLY A 21 -2.84 -2.94 11.40
CA GLY A 21 -2.49 -1.99 10.34
C GLY A 21 -2.33 -0.54 10.83
N ASN A 22 -2.17 -0.33 12.14
CA ASN A 22 -2.06 1.01 12.73
C ASN A 22 -0.59 1.46 12.77
N LEU A 23 -0.16 2.07 11.66
CA LEU A 23 1.23 2.49 11.47
C LEU A 23 1.71 3.51 12.52
N ALA A 24 0.81 4.39 12.99
CA ALA A 24 1.15 5.38 14.03
C ALA A 24 1.39 4.70 15.39
N GLN A 25 0.52 3.75 15.78
CA GLN A 25 0.72 2.97 17.00
C GLN A 25 1.96 2.06 16.90
N MET A 26 2.26 1.54 15.71
CA MET A 26 3.46 0.73 15.48
C MET A 26 4.71 1.58 15.66
N GLU A 27 4.75 2.77 15.08
CA GLU A 27 5.85 3.73 15.25
C GLU A 27 6.07 4.09 16.74
N GLU A 28 5.00 4.42 17.45
CA GLU A 28 5.09 4.73 18.88
C GLU A 28 5.61 3.53 19.68
N ALA A 29 5.12 2.33 19.40
CA ALA A 29 5.57 1.11 20.06
C ALA A 29 7.07 0.82 19.79
N ILE A 30 7.55 1.06 18.57
CA ILE A 30 8.97 0.90 18.23
C ILE A 30 9.83 1.91 19.00
N ARG A 31 9.42 3.19 19.05
CA ARG A 31 10.15 4.22 19.81
C ARG A 31 10.18 3.91 21.31
N ARG A 32 9.09 3.35 21.88
CA ARG A 32 9.07 2.89 23.27
C ARG A 32 10.01 1.70 23.49
N ALA A 33 10.06 0.77 22.55
CA ALA A 33 10.98 -0.37 22.59
C ALA A 33 12.44 0.06 22.57
N GLU A 34 12.79 1.01 21.70
CA GLU A 34 14.13 1.60 21.61
C GLU A 34 14.55 2.28 22.91
N LYS A 35 13.67 3.13 23.48
CA LYS A 35 13.92 3.80 24.77
C LYS A 35 14.05 2.83 25.94
N ALA A 36 13.38 1.68 25.87
CA ALA A 36 13.47 0.64 26.89
C ALA A 36 14.78 -0.17 26.81
N GLY A 37 15.60 0.04 25.77
CA GLY A 37 16.85 -0.69 25.56
C GLY A 37 16.68 -2.02 24.84
N MET A 38 15.63 -2.18 24.03
CA MET A 38 15.49 -3.35 23.17
C MET A 38 16.65 -3.38 22.16
N SER A 39 17.07 -4.57 21.72
CA SER A 39 18.27 -4.69 20.90
C SER A 39 18.16 -3.88 19.60
N ALA A 40 19.27 -3.29 19.17
CA ALA A 40 19.31 -2.48 17.96
C ALA A 40 18.87 -3.26 16.71
N GLU A 41 19.16 -4.57 16.67
CA GLU A 41 18.74 -5.46 15.59
C GLU A 41 17.21 -5.61 15.53
N GLU A 42 16.56 -5.84 16.68
CA GLU A 42 15.11 -5.97 16.71
C GLU A 42 14.39 -4.65 16.42
N VAL A 43 14.91 -3.52 16.94
CA VAL A 43 14.37 -2.18 16.67
C VAL A 43 14.50 -1.87 15.17
N LYS A 44 15.67 -2.12 14.57
CA LYS A 44 15.90 -1.96 13.13
C LYS A 44 14.94 -2.83 12.30
N ALA A 45 14.76 -4.10 12.68
CA ALA A 45 13.83 -4.99 12.00
C ALA A 45 12.38 -4.48 12.07
N ALA A 46 11.97 -3.92 13.20
CA ALA A 46 10.64 -3.34 13.35
C ALA A 46 10.44 -2.07 12.52
N TRP A 47 11.45 -1.19 12.44
CA TRP A 47 11.43 -0.02 11.55
C TRP A 47 11.34 -0.39 10.07
N LEU A 48 12.07 -1.41 9.63
CA LEU A 48 12.00 -1.91 8.25
C LEU A 48 10.59 -2.44 7.92
N ARG A 49 9.97 -3.18 8.85
CA ARG A 49 8.58 -3.62 8.68
C ARG A 49 7.61 -2.43 8.59
N LEU A 50 7.76 -1.43 9.46
CA LEU A 50 6.93 -0.22 9.41
C LEU A 50 7.07 0.51 8.07
N GLN A 51 8.30 0.67 7.58
CA GLN A 51 8.57 1.31 6.29
C GLN A 51 7.90 0.56 5.13
N SER A 52 8.08 -0.77 5.07
CA SER A 52 7.44 -1.61 4.06
C SER A 52 5.91 -1.45 4.08
N ARG A 53 5.28 -1.43 5.26
CA ARG A 53 3.84 -1.19 5.39
C ARG A 53 3.41 0.22 4.94
N GLN A 54 4.24 1.23 5.19
CA GLN A 54 3.98 2.59 4.72
C GLN A 54 4.03 2.65 3.19
N GLU A 55 5.01 2.00 2.57
CA GLU A 55 5.17 1.93 1.12
C GLU A 55 4.02 1.16 0.45
N GLU A 56 3.58 0.04 1.04
CA GLU A 56 2.38 -0.70 0.62
C GLU A 56 1.14 0.22 0.63
N ARG A 57 0.89 0.91 1.75
CA ARG A 57 -0.28 1.79 1.90
C ARG A 57 -0.26 2.97 0.93
N GLN A 58 0.91 3.58 0.71
CA GLN A 58 1.06 4.65 -0.28
C GLN A 58 0.80 4.15 -1.69
N SER A 59 1.26 2.94 -2.02
CA SER A 59 1.04 2.33 -3.33
C SER A 59 -0.43 1.99 -3.56
N GLN A 60 -1.14 1.46 -2.55
CA GLN A 60 -2.60 1.26 -2.61
C GLN A 60 -3.34 2.58 -2.83
N HIS A 61 -2.93 3.65 -2.13
CA HIS A 61 -3.53 4.97 -2.33
C HIS A 61 -3.31 5.50 -3.75
N LYS A 62 -2.12 5.30 -4.34
CA LYS A 62 -1.83 5.67 -5.73
C LYS A 62 -2.69 4.90 -6.71
N ILE A 63 -2.91 3.60 -6.48
CA ILE A 63 -3.81 2.76 -7.28
C ILE A 63 -5.22 3.35 -7.25
N HIS A 64 -5.81 3.50 -6.07
CA HIS A 64 -7.18 4.02 -5.93
C HIS A 64 -7.36 5.43 -6.49
N SER A 65 -6.37 6.31 -6.32
CA SER A 65 -6.40 7.64 -6.92
C SER A 65 -6.41 7.57 -8.45
N ALA A 66 -5.56 6.73 -9.04
CA ALA A 66 -5.50 6.56 -10.49
C ALA A 66 -6.75 5.89 -11.08
N GLU A 67 -7.38 4.97 -10.35
CA GLU A 67 -8.68 4.37 -10.67
C GLU A 67 -9.77 5.45 -10.71
N ARG A 68 -9.87 6.26 -9.64
CA ARG A 68 -10.86 7.34 -9.54
C ARG A 68 -10.69 8.38 -10.63
N GLU A 69 -9.45 8.70 -11.00
CA GLU A 69 -9.15 9.63 -12.11
C GLU A 69 -9.43 9.04 -13.50
N GLY A 70 -9.68 7.72 -13.63
CA GLY A 70 -9.80 7.06 -14.93
C GLY A 70 -8.51 7.15 -15.78
N ASN A 71 -7.37 7.34 -15.13
CA ASN A 71 -6.09 7.56 -15.79
C ASN A 71 -5.32 6.25 -15.93
N VAL A 72 -5.57 5.54 -17.03
CA VAL A 72 -4.95 4.25 -17.37
C VAL A 72 -3.42 4.27 -17.25
N ALA A 73 -2.75 5.33 -17.69
CA ALA A 73 -1.29 5.42 -17.64
C ALA A 73 -0.77 5.55 -16.21
N LYS A 74 -1.43 6.37 -15.37
CA LYS A 74 -1.12 6.45 -13.93
C LYS A 74 -1.41 5.12 -13.23
N LEU A 75 -2.52 4.49 -13.56
CA LEU A 75 -2.95 3.22 -12.96
C LEU A 75 -1.96 2.09 -13.27
N ALA A 76 -1.50 1.97 -14.52
CA ALA A 76 -0.49 0.99 -14.91
C ALA A 76 0.83 1.18 -14.14
N LYS A 77 1.29 2.43 -13.96
CA LYS A 77 2.49 2.74 -13.15
C LYS A 77 2.28 2.40 -11.68
N ALA A 78 1.10 2.71 -11.13
CA ALA A 78 0.78 2.40 -9.74
C ALA A 78 0.71 0.89 -9.47
N ILE A 79 0.17 0.11 -10.40
CA ILE A 79 0.16 -1.37 -10.33
C ILE A 79 1.58 -1.93 -10.37
N GLN A 80 2.43 -1.44 -11.28
CA GLN A 80 3.82 -1.89 -11.36
C GLN A 80 4.57 -1.59 -10.05
N HIS A 81 4.46 -0.37 -9.54
CA HIS A 81 5.05 -0.02 -8.26
C HIS A 81 4.49 -0.85 -7.11
N GLY A 82 3.17 -1.12 -7.11
CA GLY A 82 2.51 -1.99 -6.16
C GLY A 82 3.08 -3.40 -6.14
N LYS A 83 3.40 -3.95 -7.32
CA LYS A 83 4.10 -5.24 -7.47
C LYS A 83 5.51 -5.20 -6.86
N ASP A 84 6.24 -4.12 -7.09
CA ASP A 84 7.62 -3.97 -6.61
C ASP A 84 7.69 -3.87 -5.08
N VAL A 85 6.68 -3.26 -4.44
CA VAL A 85 6.58 -3.15 -2.97
C VAL A 85 5.83 -4.31 -2.31
N GLY A 86 5.37 -5.30 -3.07
CA GLY A 86 4.72 -6.49 -2.54
C GLY A 86 3.26 -6.31 -2.09
N ILE A 87 2.49 -5.41 -2.72
CA ILE A 87 1.03 -5.35 -2.52
C ILE A 87 0.42 -6.73 -2.81
N ASP A 88 -0.62 -7.06 -2.04
CA ASP A 88 -1.46 -8.23 -2.22
C ASP A 88 -1.84 -8.46 -3.70
N PRO A 89 -1.55 -9.65 -4.27
CA PRO A 89 -1.91 -9.98 -5.65
C PRO A 89 -3.38 -9.75 -6.00
N ASP A 90 -4.32 -9.96 -5.07
CA ASP A 90 -5.75 -9.80 -5.32
C ASP A 90 -6.08 -8.32 -5.59
N VAL A 91 -5.47 -7.40 -4.83
CA VAL A 91 -5.62 -5.94 -5.04
C VAL A 91 -5.03 -5.54 -6.40
N LEU A 92 -3.88 -6.12 -6.78
CA LEU A 92 -3.26 -5.85 -8.07
C LEU A 92 -4.10 -6.37 -9.23
N ASP A 93 -4.76 -7.51 -9.08
CA ASP A 93 -5.62 -8.10 -10.10
C ASP A 93 -6.93 -7.32 -10.26
N GLU A 94 -7.54 -6.85 -9.17
CA GLU A 94 -8.66 -5.92 -9.24
C GLU A 94 -8.29 -4.64 -10.02
N ALA A 95 -7.16 -4.02 -9.68
CA ALA A 95 -6.68 -2.81 -10.36
C ALA A 95 -6.41 -3.04 -11.86
N LYS A 96 -5.88 -4.22 -12.25
CA LYS A 96 -5.71 -4.60 -13.67
C LYS A 96 -7.05 -4.73 -14.39
N ASN A 97 -8.07 -5.28 -13.73
CA ASN A 97 -9.42 -5.41 -14.31
C ASN A 97 -10.05 -4.03 -14.54
N VAL A 98 -9.87 -3.10 -13.61
CA VAL A 98 -10.27 -1.70 -13.77
C VAL A 98 -9.54 -1.05 -14.95
N ALA A 99 -8.22 -1.21 -15.04
CA ALA A 99 -7.42 -0.68 -16.15
C ALA A 99 -7.90 -1.20 -17.52
N SER A 100 -8.16 -2.52 -17.61
CA SER A 100 -8.69 -3.17 -18.82
C SER A 100 -10.05 -2.60 -19.24
N SER A 101 -10.94 -2.38 -18.26
CA SER A 101 -12.27 -1.81 -18.49
C SER A 101 -12.20 -0.36 -18.97
N LEU A 102 -11.34 0.45 -18.35
CA LEU A 102 -11.10 1.85 -18.78
C LEU A 102 -10.56 1.94 -20.20
N VAL A 103 -9.67 1.02 -20.61
CA VAL A 103 -9.17 0.96 -21.99
C VAL A 103 -10.29 0.65 -22.97
N LYS A 104 -11.12 -0.37 -22.68
CA LYS A 104 -12.27 -0.74 -23.52
C LYS A 104 -13.24 0.42 -23.69
N GLN A 105 -13.56 1.11 -22.60
CA GLN A 105 -14.43 2.29 -22.63
C GLN A 105 -13.85 3.40 -23.52
N LYS A 106 -12.58 3.78 -23.34
CA LYS A 106 -11.95 4.83 -24.17
C LYS A 106 -11.89 4.46 -25.65
N ILE A 107 -11.73 3.18 -25.99
CA ILE A 107 -11.78 2.72 -27.38
C ILE A 107 -13.21 2.85 -27.94
N ALA A 108 -14.23 2.46 -27.18
CA ALA A 108 -15.62 2.58 -27.58
C ALA A 108 -16.02 4.06 -27.80
N GLU A 109 -15.65 4.95 -26.88
CA GLU A 109 -15.87 6.39 -26.99
C GLU A 109 -15.23 6.98 -28.25
N LYS A 110 -13.96 6.62 -28.53
CA LYS A 110 -13.28 7.04 -29.75
C LYS A 110 -13.99 6.56 -31.02
N ARG A 111 -14.49 5.31 -31.02
CA ARG A 111 -15.24 4.77 -32.17
C ARG A 111 -16.56 5.52 -32.38
N GLN A 112 -17.31 5.79 -31.31
CA GLN A 112 -18.55 6.56 -31.38
C GLN A 112 -18.30 7.98 -31.89
N ALA A 113 -17.26 8.64 -31.40
CA ALA A 113 -16.89 9.99 -31.86
C ALA A 113 -16.53 10.02 -33.36
N VAL A 114 -15.86 8.99 -33.88
CA VAL A 114 -15.57 8.87 -35.32
C VAL A 114 -16.86 8.64 -36.13
N MET A 115 -17.75 7.76 -35.67
CA MET A 115 -19.02 7.50 -36.35
C MET A 115 -19.91 8.75 -36.42
N GLN A 116 -20.00 9.53 -35.33
CA GLN A 116 -20.76 10.78 -35.31
C GLN A 116 -20.19 11.84 -36.25
N LYS A 117 -18.86 11.92 -36.39
CA LYS A 117 -18.19 12.86 -37.30
C LYS A 117 -18.40 12.53 -38.79
N HIS A 118 -18.69 11.29 -39.14
CA HIS A 118 -18.94 10.88 -40.53
C HIS A 118 -20.43 10.83 -40.89
N ALA A 119 -21.32 10.92 -39.89
CA ALA A 119 -22.76 10.96 -40.08
C ALA A 119 -23.35 12.38 -40.12
N ALA A 120 -22.56 13.39 -39.74
CA ALA A 120 -22.90 14.82 -39.78
C ALA A 120 -22.25 15.47 -41.00
#